data_AF-A0AAD7BEY7-F1
#
_entry.id   AF-A0AAD7BEY7-F1
#
_cell.length_a   1.000
_cell.length_b   1.000
_cell.length_c   1.000
_cell.angle_alpha   90.00
_cell.angle_beta   90.00
_cell.angle_gamma   90.00
#
_symmetry.space_group_name_H-M   'P 1'
#
loop_
_entity.id
_entity.type
_entity.pdbx_description
1 polymer ?
#
loop_
_entity_poly.entity_id
_entity_poly.type
_entity_poly.pdbx_seq_one_letter_code
_entity_poly.pdbx_strand_id
1 'polypeptide(L)'
;MQSIMHSPMLPIDWQMKMAMSVMQLYRQYVPLPKVTHMLFSLMMCWWLLLANSQTMSKVFGYLLCTPFQPLPNCTKSTIMTVVPVVFSPLTSDSKTQVAVLETLSTLAKTEIFAAMVNDVLDPIIALCSDESVPTYVHAYALKTLAALTPNSTFHNKLKDAIPIIVHLLLENKGEVQAIAITTLISFATTGLLV
;
A
#
# COMPACT_ATOMS: atom_id res chain seq x y z
N MET A 1 -11.31 3.98 32.44
CA MET A 1 -12.14 4.73 31.47
C MET A 1 -11.45 4.66 30.12
N GLN A 2 -11.89 3.77 29.22
CA GLN A 2 -11.32 3.65 27.87
C GLN A 2 -11.98 4.71 26.97
N SER A 3 -11.18 5.69 26.53
CA SER A 3 -11.59 6.69 25.54
C SER A 3 -11.62 6.02 24.17
N ILE A 4 -12.82 5.82 23.63
CA ILE A 4 -13.03 5.32 22.26
C ILE A 4 -12.70 6.49 21.32
N MET A 5 -11.48 6.51 20.79
CA MET A 5 -11.09 7.46 19.74
C MET A 5 -11.87 7.13 18.46
N HIS A 6 -12.87 7.95 18.14
CA HIS A 6 -13.52 7.95 16.83
C HIS A 6 -12.51 8.34 15.75
N SER A 7 -12.29 7.44 14.78
CA SER A 7 -11.49 7.76 13.58
C SER A 7 -12.15 8.92 12.83
N PRO A 8 -11.38 9.93 12.38
CA PRO A 8 -11.92 11.03 11.60
C PRO A 8 -12.41 10.50 10.25
N MET A 9 -13.71 10.59 10.04
CA MET A 9 -14.36 10.24 8.78
C MET A 9 -13.95 11.28 7.73
N LEU A 10 -13.46 10.83 6.56
CA LEU A 10 -13.12 11.73 5.46
C LEU A 10 -14.33 12.61 5.07
N PRO A 11 -14.11 13.87 4.63
CA PRO A 11 -15.20 14.73 4.18
C PRO A 11 -16.00 14.06 3.06
N ILE A 12 -17.32 13.99 3.22
CA ILE A 12 -18.27 13.35 2.28
C ILE A 12 -18.06 13.85 0.83
N ASP A 13 -17.71 15.13 0.67
CA ASP A 13 -17.47 15.75 -0.64
C ASP A 13 -16.31 15.10 -1.42
N TRP A 14 -15.29 14.62 -0.69
CA TRP A 14 -14.15 13.94 -1.30
C TRP A 14 -14.51 12.51 -1.74
N GLN A 15 -15.29 11.81 -0.92
CA GLN A 15 -15.78 10.46 -1.23
C GLN A 15 -16.68 10.47 -2.48
N MET A 16 -17.54 11.50 -2.62
CA MET A 16 -18.41 11.65 -3.79
C MET A 16 -17.63 11.97 -5.06
N LYS A 17 -16.61 12.84 -5.00
CA LYS A 17 -15.75 13.15 -6.17
C LYS A 17 -15.00 11.93 -6.67
N MET A 18 -14.47 11.12 -5.75
CA MET A 18 -13.75 9.90 -6.08
C MET A 18 -14.68 8.85 -6.71
N ALA A 19 -15.87 8.62 -6.12
CA ALA A 19 -16.87 7.72 -6.66
C ALA A 19 -17.37 8.15 -8.06
N MET A 20 -17.60 9.45 -8.27
CA MET A 20 -17.99 9.98 -9.58
C MET A 20 -16.88 9.82 -10.61
N SER A 21 -15.62 10.03 -10.24
CA SER A 21 -14.48 9.86 -11.15
C SER A 21 -14.33 8.41 -11.60
N VAL A 22 -14.48 7.46 -10.68
CA VAL A 22 -14.45 6.02 -11.01
C VAL A 22 -15.63 5.62 -11.88
N MET A 23 -16.84 6.12 -11.59
CA MET A 23 -18.02 5.85 -12.42
C MET A 23 -17.90 6.43 -13.85
N GLN A 24 -17.32 7.64 -13.99
CA GLN A 24 -17.10 8.25 -15.30
C GLN A 24 -16.07 7.47 -16.12
N LEU A 25 -14.98 7.02 -15.49
CA LEU A 25 -14.01 6.12 -16.13
C LEU A 25 -14.73 4.85 -16.58
N TYR A 26 -15.51 4.21 -15.70
CA TYR A 26 -16.17 2.95 -16.02
C TYR A 26 -17.16 3.06 -17.19
N ARG A 27 -17.87 4.19 -17.29
CA ARG A 27 -18.83 4.48 -18.37
C ARG A 27 -18.17 4.56 -19.75
N GLN A 28 -16.90 4.96 -19.83
CA GLN A 28 -16.19 5.10 -21.11
C GLN A 28 -15.71 3.75 -21.69
N TYR A 29 -15.57 2.70 -20.87
CA TYR A 29 -14.85 1.48 -21.27
C TYR A 29 -15.72 0.21 -21.42
N VAL A 30 -17.01 0.20 -21.07
CA VAL A 30 -17.81 -1.05 -21.08
C VAL A 30 -19.22 -0.90 -21.71
N PRO A 31 -19.56 -1.64 -22.79
CA PRO A 31 -20.92 -1.65 -23.36
C PRO A 31 -21.94 -2.40 -22.47
N LEU A 32 -23.15 -1.83 -22.40
CA LEU A 32 -24.13 -1.94 -21.31
C LEU A 32 -24.79 -3.31 -20.98
N PRO A 33 -24.73 -4.39 -21.77
CA PRO A 33 -25.36 -5.68 -21.47
C PRO A 33 -25.39 -6.20 -20.03
N LYS A 34 -24.18 -6.31 -19.48
CA LYS A 34 -23.87 -7.21 -18.35
C LYS A 34 -23.30 -6.47 -17.13
N VAL A 35 -23.31 -5.13 -17.18
CA VAL A 35 -22.53 -4.29 -16.27
C VAL A 35 -23.29 -3.97 -14.98
N THR A 36 -24.62 -4.04 -14.99
CA THR A 36 -25.46 -3.63 -13.85
C THR A 36 -25.23 -4.49 -12.60
N HIS A 37 -25.05 -5.80 -12.75
CA HIS A 37 -24.75 -6.69 -11.61
C HIS A 37 -23.34 -6.49 -11.04
N MET A 38 -22.34 -6.25 -11.90
CA MET A 38 -20.98 -5.96 -11.44
C MET A 38 -20.89 -4.58 -10.78
N LEU A 39 -21.53 -3.56 -11.34
CA LEU A 39 -21.60 -2.22 -10.75
C LEU A 39 -22.34 -2.23 -9.41
N PHE A 40 -23.43 -2.98 -9.30
CA PHE A 40 -24.15 -3.10 -8.03
C PHE A 40 -23.32 -3.83 -6.97
N SER A 41 -22.58 -4.88 -7.36
CA SER A 41 -21.66 -5.59 -6.48
C SER A 41 -20.48 -4.72 -6.05
N LEU A 42 -19.86 -3.98 -6.98
CA LEU A 42 -18.78 -3.03 -6.69
C LEU A 42 -19.26 -1.84 -5.86
N MET A 43 -20.45 -1.30 -6.13
CA MET A 43 -21.06 -0.28 -5.28
C MET A 43 -21.38 -0.81 -3.89
N MET A 44 -21.88 -2.04 -3.75
CA MET A 44 -22.11 -2.68 -2.45
C MET A 44 -20.79 -2.91 -1.71
N CYS A 45 -19.76 -3.41 -2.38
CA CYS A 45 -18.42 -3.56 -1.81
C CYS A 45 -17.84 -2.21 -1.38
N TRP A 46 -18.03 -1.16 -2.18
CA TRP A 46 -17.59 0.20 -1.82
C TRP A 46 -18.41 0.76 -0.66
N TRP A 47 -19.73 0.56 -0.64
CA TRP A 47 -20.58 0.98 0.46
C TRP A 47 -20.22 0.25 1.77
N LEU A 48 -19.88 -1.04 1.69
CA LEU A 48 -19.33 -1.84 2.80
C LEU A 48 -17.89 -1.44 3.20
N LEU A 49 -17.09 -0.94 2.25
CA LEU A 49 -15.76 -0.35 2.48
C LEU A 49 -15.85 0.99 3.23
N LEU A 50 -16.86 1.80 2.92
CA LEU A 50 -17.12 3.10 3.56
C LEU A 50 -17.75 2.97 4.94
N ALA A 51 -18.55 1.92 5.18
CA ALA A 51 -19.27 1.73 6.43
C ALA A 51 -18.41 1.20 7.59
N ASN A 52 -17.19 0.69 7.36
CA ASN A 52 -16.36 0.12 8.43
C ASN A 52 -14.86 0.07 8.06
N SER A 53 -13.98 0.70 8.83
CA SER A 53 -12.53 0.65 8.53
C SER A 53 -11.94 -0.75 8.70
N GLN A 54 -12.60 -1.65 9.45
CA GLN A 54 -12.20 -3.05 9.54
C GLN A 54 -12.57 -3.90 8.31
N THR A 55 -13.47 -3.45 7.43
CA THR A 55 -13.77 -4.17 6.19
C THR A 55 -12.80 -3.87 5.06
N MET A 56 -12.02 -2.78 5.10
CA MET A 56 -10.94 -2.52 4.13
C MET A 56 -9.89 -3.64 4.12
N SER A 57 -9.38 -4.03 5.29
CA SER A 57 -8.43 -5.16 5.42
C SER A 57 -9.04 -6.48 4.98
N LYS A 58 -10.35 -6.70 5.24
CA LYS A 58 -11.06 -7.91 4.78
C LYS A 58 -11.35 -7.89 3.28
N VAL A 59 -11.66 -6.76 2.68
CA VAL A 59 -11.97 -6.63 1.24
C VAL A 59 -10.69 -6.66 0.41
N PHE A 60 -9.60 -6.04 0.86
CA PHE A 60 -8.27 -6.29 0.31
C PHE A 60 -7.86 -7.75 0.51
N GLY A 61 -8.12 -8.32 1.69
CA GLY A 61 -7.98 -9.74 1.95
C GLY A 61 -8.82 -10.62 1.01
N TYR A 62 -10.04 -10.25 0.66
CA TYR A 62 -10.87 -11.01 -0.29
C TYR A 62 -10.43 -10.80 -1.75
N LEU A 63 -9.97 -9.61 -2.10
CA LEU A 63 -9.37 -9.28 -3.40
C LEU A 63 -8.00 -9.96 -3.60
N LEU A 64 -7.27 -10.24 -2.53
CA LEU A 64 -5.93 -10.86 -2.57
C LEU A 64 -5.91 -12.36 -2.18
N CYS A 65 -6.88 -12.86 -1.41
CA CYS A 65 -6.94 -14.25 -0.92
C CYS A 65 -8.00 -15.12 -1.60
N THR A 66 -8.89 -14.56 -2.44
CA THR A 66 -9.49 -15.41 -3.47
C THR A 66 -8.41 -15.65 -4.52
N PRO A 67 -8.15 -16.91 -4.96
CA PRO A 67 -7.26 -17.13 -6.09
C PRO A 67 -7.81 -16.27 -7.22
N PHE A 68 -7.06 -15.23 -7.58
CA PHE A 68 -7.44 -14.23 -8.55
C PHE A 68 -7.65 -14.99 -9.86
N GLN A 69 -8.88 -15.46 -10.11
CA GLN A 69 -9.21 -16.01 -11.40
C GLN A 69 -9.02 -14.83 -12.34
N PRO A 70 -8.06 -14.91 -13.28
CA PRO A 70 -7.74 -13.80 -14.15
C PRO A 70 -9.04 -13.42 -14.84
N LEU A 71 -9.61 -12.27 -14.46
CA LEU A 71 -10.73 -11.67 -15.16
C LEU A 71 -10.28 -11.62 -16.61
N PRO A 72 -10.96 -12.29 -17.56
CA PRO A 72 -10.41 -12.59 -18.88
C PRO A 72 -10.07 -11.35 -19.73
N ASN A 73 -10.38 -10.14 -19.23
CA ASN A 73 -10.12 -8.86 -19.87
C ASN A 73 -9.41 -7.83 -18.97
N CYS A 74 -8.84 -8.24 -17.82
CA CYS A 74 -8.11 -7.30 -16.97
C CYS A 74 -6.73 -7.05 -17.58
N THR A 75 -6.66 -6.09 -18.50
CA THR A 75 -5.40 -5.73 -19.16
C THR A 75 -4.43 -5.10 -18.15
N LYS A 76 -3.13 -5.30 -18.35
CA LYS A 76 -2.06 -4.62 -17.58
C LYS A 76 -2.31 -3.11 -17.43
N SER A 77 -2.89 -2.50 -18.46
CA SER A 77 -3.31 -1.09 -18.47
C SER A 77 -4.33 -0.77 -17.38
N THR A 78 -5.36 -1.60 -17.18
CA THR A 78 -6.40 -1.36 -16.17
C THR A 78 -5.82 -1.40 -14.76
N ILE A 79 -4.92 -2.34 -14.49
CA ILE A 79 -4.28 -2.45 -13.18
C ILE A 79 -3.39 -1.23 -12.93
N MET A 80 -2.61 -0.80 -13.92
CA MET A 80 -1.75 0.39 -13.81
C MET A 80 -2.54 1.69 -13.54
N THR A 81 -3.82 1.78 -13.95
CA THR A 81 -4.64 2.98 -13.69
C THR A 81 -5.17 3.07 -12.25
N VAL A 82 -5.45 1.94 -11.60
CA VAL A 82 -6.00 1.92 -10.22
C VAL A 82 -4.92 2.18 -9.18
N VAL A 83 -3.67 2.01 -9.59
CA VAL A 83 -2.50 1.94 -8.73
C VAL A 83 -2.10 3.26 -8.08
N PRO A 84 -2.02 4.39 -8.80
CA PRO A 84 -1.78 5.69 -8.16
C PRO A 84 -2.83 6.01 -7.10
N VAL A 85 -4.06 5.52 -7.29
CA VAL A 85 -5.18 5.69 -6.37
C VAL A 85 -4.96 4.89 -5.08
N VAL A 86 -4.43 3.67 -5.18
CA VAL A 86 -4.12 2.79 -4.03
C VAL A 86 -2.94 3.32 -3.21
N PHE A 87 -2.03 4.11 -3.81
CA PHE A 87 -0.82 4.60 -3.14
C PHE A 87 -0.85 6.08 -2.75
N SER A 88 -1.81 6.85 -3.27
CA SER A 88 -2.16 8.17 -2.73
C SER A 88 -2.36 8.23 -1.20
N PRO A 89 -2.81 7.15 -0.50
CA PRO A 89 -2.96 7.15 0.95
C PRO A 89 -1.67 6.98 1.75
N LEU A 90 -0.48 6.91 1.14
CA LEU A 90 0.77 6.95 1.91
C LEU A 90 0.93 8.26 2.71
N THR A 91 0.17 9.30 2.36
CA THR A 91 0.06 10.56 3.11
C THR A 91 -1.20 10.66 3.99
N SER A 92 -1.90 9.56 4.23
CA SER A 92 -3.15 9.52 5.00
C SER A 92 -2.93 9.12 6.47
N ASP A 93 -3.97 8.61 7.14
CA ASP A 93 -3.85 8.17 8.52
C ASP A 93 -2.97 6.93 8.64
N SER A 94 -2.39 6.76 9.83
CA SER A 94 -1.40 5.73 10.10
C SER A 94 -1.92 4.30 9.95
N LYS A 95 -3.23 4.03 10.11
CA LYS A 95 -3.79 2.69 9.86
C LYS A 95 -3.84 2.40 8.37
N THR A 96 -4.22 3.40 7.58
CA THR A 96 -4.26 3.29 6.12
C THR A 96 -2.85 3.14 5.55
N GLN A 97 -1.88 3.89 6.07
CA GLN A 97 -0.46 3.71 5.72
C GLN A 97 0.01 2.27 5.93
N VAL A 98 -0.25 1.68 7.11
CA VAL A 98 0.14 0.29 7.40
C VAL A 98 -0.50 -0.70 6.42
N ALA A 99 -1.80 -0.57 6.15
CA ALA A 99 -2.49 -1.46 5.21
C ALA A 99 -1.90 -1.37 3.78
N VAL A 100 -1.52 -0.16 3.34
CA VAL A 100 -0.86 0.05 2.06
C VAL A 100 0.53 -0.59 2.04
N LEU A 101 1.32 -0.44 3.11
CA LEU A 101 2.66 -1.04 3.23
C LEU A 101 2.63 -2.58 3.22
N GLU A 102 1.67 -3.19 3.92
CA GLU A 102 1.46 -4.65 3.89
C GLU A 102 1.08 -5.15 2.49
N THR A 103 0.20 -4.41 1.83
CA THR A 103 -0.22 -4.70 0.45
C THR A 103 0.97 -4.63 -0.50
N LEU A 104 1.79 -3.57 -0.40
CA LEU A 104 3.02 -3.41 -1.20
C LEU A 104 4.01 -4.55 -1.00
N SER A 105 4.20 -4.98 0.25
CA SER A 105 5.08 -6.10 0.61
C SER A 105 4.61 -7.40 -0.05
N THR A 106 3.29 -7.56 -0.23
CA THR A 106 2.69 -8.72 -0.91
C THR A 106 2.82 -8.60 -2.42
N LEU A 107 2.53 -7.44 -2.99
CA LEU A 107 2.60 -7.17 -4.44
C LEU A 107 4.02 -7.27 -4.98
N ALA A 108 5.03 -6.88 -4.19
CA ALA A 108 6.43 -6.94 -4.58
C ALA A 108 6.95 -8.35 -4.88
N LYS A 109 6.27 -9.38 -4.37
CA LYS A 109 6.55 -10.78 -4.71
C LYS A 109 6.15 -11.14 -6.15
N THR A 110 5.38 -10.27 -6.80
CA THR A 110 4.88 -10.46 -8.17
C THR A 110 5.59 -9.51 -9.12
N GLU A 111 6.35 -10.06 -10.06
CA GLU A 111 7.18 -9.29 -11.01
C GLU A 111 6.38 -8.29 -11.86
N ILE A 112 5.11 -8.60 -12.16
CA ILE A 112 4.21 -7.72 -12.92
C ILE A 112 4.01 -6.37 -12.22
N PHE A 113 4.13 -6.31 -10.89
CA PHE A 113 3.96 -5.10 -10.10
C PHE A 113 5.28 -4.40 -9.75
N ALA A 114 6.42 -4.90 -10.24
CA ALA A 114 7.72 -4.34 -9.88
C ALA A 114 7.85 -2.85 -10.28
N ALA A 115 7.51 -2.49 -11.51
CA ALA A 115 7.57 -1.08 -11.95
C ALA A 115 6.74 -0.15 -11.05
N MET A 116 5.56 -0.59 -10.65
CA MET A 116 4.66 0.15 -9.76
C MET A 116 5.23 0.31 -8.36
N VAL A 117 5.72 -0.77 -7.76
CA VAL A 117 6.32 -0.72 -6.43
C VAL A 117 7.55 0.20 -6.45
N ASN A 118 8.28 0.22 -7.57
CA ASN A 118 9.43 1.10 -7.75
C ASN A 118 9.06 2.60 -7.74
N ASP A 119 7.89 2.95 -8.27
CA ASP A 119 7.40 4.34 -8.29
C ASP A 119 7.03 4.86 -6.90
N VAL A 120 6.67 3.96 -5.97
CA VAL A 120 6.27 4.31 -4.61
C VAL A 120 7.36 4.09 -3.57
N LEU A 121 8.55 3.65 -3.98
CA LEU A 121 9.68 3.43 -3.09
C LEU A 121 10.12 4.72 -2.38
N ASP A 122 10.20 5.85 -3.08
CA ASP A 122 10.68 7.10 -2.50
C ASP A 122 9.75 7.59 -1.36
N PRO A 123 8.41 7.55 -1.51
CA PRO A 123 7.48 7.75 -0.39
C PRO A 123 7.69 6.79 0.79
N ILE A 124 7.95 5.50 0.57
CA ILE A 124 8.19 4.53 1.65
C ILE A 124 9.49 4.87 2.39
N ILE A 125 10.53 5.24 1.65
CA ILE A 125 11.82 5.66 2.22
C ILE A 125 11.63 6.94 3.05
N ALA A 126 10.86 7.91 2.55
CA ALA A 126 10.54 9.13 3.29
C ALA A 126 9.79 8.83 4.60
N LEU A 127 8.86 7.86 4.60
CA LEU A 127 8.15 7.42 5.81
C LEU A 127 9.10 6.86 6.88
N CYS A 128 10.22 6.23 6.51
CA CYS A 128 11.19 5.73 7.48
C CYS A 128 11.86 6.87 8.29
N SER A 129 11.97 8.07 7.73
CA SER A 129 12.58 9.25 8.37
C SER A 129 11.58 10.27 8.89
N ASP A 130 10.27 10.04 8.72
CA ASP A 130 9.24 11.01 9.09
C ASP A 130 8.95 10.96 10.60
N GLU A 131 9.48 11.91 11.37
CA GLU A 131 9.26 11.97 12.82
C GLU A 131 7.79 12.21 13.20
N SER A 132 6.95 12.67 12.27
CA SER A 132 5.53 12.93 12.53
C SER A 132 4.68 11.66 12.53
N VAL A 133 5.15 10.56 11.92
CA VAL A 133 4.40 9.31 11.90
C VAL A 133 4.66 8.46 13.16
N PRO A 134 3.67 7.68 13.60
CA PRO A 134 3.85 6.79 14.74
C PRO A 134 4.98 5.76 14.52
N THR A 135 5.66 5.39 15.60
CA THR A 135 6.76 4.40 15.63
C THR A 135 6.43 3.09 14.88
N TYR A 136 5.19 2.60 14.97
CA TYR A 136 4.81 1.37 14.26
C TYR A 136 4.77 1.56 12.74
N VAL A 137 4.48 2.75 12.23
CA VAL A 137 4.52 3.03 10.78
C VAL A 137 5.96 2.91 10.28
N HIS A 138 6.95 3.42 11.03
CA HIS A 138 8.38 3.21 10.73
C HIS A 138 8.73 1.73 10.64
N ALA A 139 8.28 0.95 11.63
CA ALA A 139 8.48 -0.49 11.67
C ALA A 139 7.90 -1.20 10.43
N TYR A 140 6.69 -0.82 9.99
CA TYR A 140 6.10 -1.39 8.77
C TYR A 140 6.83 -0.93 7.51
N ALA A 141 7.23 0.34 7.41
CA ALA A 141 7.98 0.84 6.26
C ALA A 141 9.31 0.09 6.11
N LEU A 142 10.06 -0.10 7.20
CA LEU A 142 11.30 -0.88 7.21
C LEU A 142 11.08 -2.36 6.84
N LYS A 143 10.01 -2.99 7.34
CA LYS A 143 9.63 -4.36 6.96
C LYS A 143 9.31 -4.46 5.48
N THR A 144 8.61 -3.46 4.93
CA THR A 144 8.33 -3.39 3.49
C THR A 144 9.63 -3.29 2.72
N LEU A 145 10.54 -2.36 3.04
CA LEU A 145 11.85 -2.26 2.37
C LEU A 145 12.62 -3.58 2.42
N ALA A 146 12.64 -4.27 3.57
CA ALA A 146 13.26 -5.60 3.68
C ALA A 146 12.61 -6.63 2.75
N ALA A 147 11.27 -6.64 2.63
CA ALA A 147 10.55 -7.53 1.73
C ALA A 147 10.81 -7.26 0.24
N LEU A 148 11.25 -6.05 -0.11
CA LEU A 148 11.61 -5.68 -1.49
C LEU A 148 13.03 -6.16 -1.86
N THR A 149 13.91 -6.42 -0.89
CA THR A 149 15.32 -6.77 -1.13
C THR A 149 15.58 -7.94 -2.07
N PRO A 150 14.75 -9.02 -2.13
CA PRO A 150 15.03 -10.13 -3.03
C PRO A 150 14.93 -9.77 -4.51
N ASN A 151 14.26 -8.66 -4.84
CA ASN A 151 14.08 -8.22 -6.21
C ASN A 151 15.11 -7.15 -6.58
N SER A 152 16.05 -7.53 -7.44
CA SER A 152 17.18 -6.69 -7.88
C SER A 152 16.74 -5.41 -8.59
N THR A 153 15.51 -5.34 -9.12
CA THR A 153 14.98 -4.12 -9.75
C THR A 153 14.92 -2.95 -8.78
N PHE A 154 14.80 -3.22 -7.48
CA PHE A 154 14.68 -2.18 -6.45
C PHE A 154 16.02 -1.78 -5.84
N HIS A 155 17.11 -2.51 -6.13
CA HIS A 155 18.36 -2.36 -5.39
C HIS A 155 18.94 -0.96 -5.43
N ASN A 156 18.89 -0.29 -6.58
CA ASN A 156 19.39 1.08 -6.72
C ASN A 156 18.69 2.05 -5.76
N LYS A 157 17.35 1.98 -5.69
CA LYS A 157 16.56 2.83 -4.78
C LYS A 157 16.70 2.42 -3.31
N LEU A 158 16.80 1.11 -3.04
CA LEU A 158 17.00 0.63 -1.67
C LEU A 158 18.35 1.08 -1.09
N LYS A 159 19.38 1.29 -1.93
CA LYS A 159 20.66 1.85 -1.47
C LYS A 159 20.49 3.26 -0.88
N ASP A 160 19.57 4.05 -1.42
CA ASP A 160 19.27 5.40 -0.92
C ASP A 160 18.64 5.36 0.49
N ALA A 161 18.05 4.24 0.89
CA ALA A 161 17.49 4.05 2.23
C ALA A 161 18.56 3.74 3.30
N ILE A 162 19.77 3.32 2.92
CA ILE A 162 20.81 2.88 3.87
C ILE A 162 21.14 3.97 4.90
N PRO A 163 21.43 5.23 4.53
CA PRO A 163 21.74 6.27 5.51
C PRO A 163 20.62 6.49 6.52
N ILE A 164 19.36 6.40 6.08
CA ILE A 164 18.17 6.56 6.92
C ILE A 164 18.07 5.39 7.90
N ILE A 165 18.25 4.15 7.43
CA ILE A 165 18.18 2.97 8.31
C ILE A 165 19.31 3.00 9.34
N VAL A 166 20.52 3.43 8.94
CA VAL A 166 21.65 3.62 9.88
C VAL A 166 21.34 4.70 10.91
N HIS A 167 20.68 5.79 10.53
CA HIS A 167 20.24 6.81 11.48
C HIS A 167 19.25 6.24 12.51
N LEU A 168 18.27 5.44 12.06
CA LEU A 168 17.28 4.79 12.94
C LEU A 168 17.92 3.80 13.93
N LEU A 169 19.11 3.27 13.65
CA LEU A 169 19.86 2.45 14.61
C LEU A 169 20.36 3.26 15.81
N LEU A 170 20.62 4.54 15.60
CA LEU A 170 21.10 5.46 16.63
C LEU A 170 19.96 6.01 17.47
N GLU A 171 18.72 5.96 16.96
CA GLU A 171 17.53 6.33 17.72
C GLU A 171 17.21 5.24 18.76
N ASN A 172 17.07 5.64 20.03
CA ASN A 172 16.80 4.76 21.16
C ASN A 172 15.34 4.26 21.21
N LYS A 173 14.83 3.71 20.10
CA LYS A 173 13.50 3.13 19.95
C LYS A 173 13.63 1.62 19.73
N GLY A 174 13.62 0.85 20.81
CA GLY A 174 14.02 -0.57 20.78
C GLY A 174 13.39 -1.44 19.68
N GLU A 175 12.10 -1.28 19.38
CA GLU A 175 11.44 -2.05 18.31
C GLU A 175 11.91 -1.62 16.91
N VAL A 176 11.96 -0.32 16.64
CA VAL A 176 12.40 0.21 15.34
C VAL A 176 13.86 -0.12 15.10
N GLN A 177 14.71 -0.03 16.13
CA GLN A 177 16.11 -0.40 16.07
C GLN A 177 16.27 -1.88 15.70
N ALA A 178 15.54 -2.79 16.37
CA ALA A 178 15.61 -4.23 16.06
C ALA A 178 15.19 -4.53 14.60
N ILE A 179 14.16 -3.84 14.11
CA ILE A 179 13.71 -3.98 12.72
C ILE A 179 14.74 -3.39 11.75
N ALA A 180 15.32 -2.23 12.05
CA ALA A 180 16.35 -1.61 11.23
C ALA A 180 17.59 -2.52 11.09
N ILE A 181 18.03 -3.16 12.17
CA ILE A 181 19.10 -4.17 12.12
C ILE A 181 18.72 -5.31 11.17
N THR A 182 17.50 -5.85 11.30
CA THR A 182 17.00 -6.95 10.47
C THR A 182 16.92 -6.56 8.98
N THR A 183 16.50 -5.32 8.70
CA THR A 183 16.46 -4.78 7.35
C THR A 183 17.87 -4.66 6.75
N LEU A 184 18.86 -4.14 7.50
CA LEU A 184 20.25 -4.08 7.02
C LEU A 184 20.85 -5.47 6.80
N ILE A 185 20.55 -6.44 7.65
CA ILE A 185 20.97 -7.83 7.42
C ILE A 185 20.41 -8.34 6.09
N SER A 186 19.14 -8.03 5.80
CA SER A 186 18.50 -8.40 4.52
C SER A 186 19.14 -7.69 3.31
N PHE A 187 19.60 -6.45 3.49
CA PHE A 187 20.36 -5.73 2.47
C PHE A 187 21.74 -6.39 2.26
N ALA A 188 22.40 -6.82 3.33
CA ALA A 188 23.69 -7.50 3.26
C ALA A 188 23.59 -8.84 2.52
N THR A 189 22.60 -9.66 2.86
CA THR A 189 22.44 -11.01 2.28
C THR A 189 22.09 -10.98 0.80
N THR A 190 21.48 -9.90 0.32
CA THR A 190 21.13 -9.70 -1.09
C THR A 190 22.22 -8.99 -1.90
N GLY A 191 23.36 -8.67 -1.28
CA GLY A 191 24.49 -8.00 -1.93
C GLY A 191 24.32 -6.48 -2.08
N LEU A 192 23.33 -5.89 -1.40
CA LEU A 192 23.01 -4.47 -1.50
C LEU A 192 24.04 -3.58 -0.77
N LEU A 193 24.76 -4.15 0.20
CA LEU A 193 25.82 -3.49 0.97
C LEU A 193 27.24 -3.72 0.41
N VAL A 194 27.35 -4.39 -0.75
CA VAL A 194 28.61 -4.64 -1.47
C VAL A 194 28.74 -3.67 -2.64
#